data_AF-A0A1V6EWA8-F1
#
_entry.id   AF-A0A1V6EWA8-F1
#
_cell.length_a   1.000
_cell.length_b   1.000
_cell.length_c   1.000
_cell.angle_alpha   90.00
_cell.angle_beta   90.00
_cell.angle_gamma   90.00
#
_symmetry.space_group_name_H-M   'P 1'
#
loop_
_entity.id
_entity.type
_entity.pdbx_description
1 polymer ?
#
loop_
_entity_poly.entity_id
_entity_poly.type
_entity_poly.pdbx_seq_one_letter_code
_entity_poly.pdbx_strand_id
1 'polypeptide(L)' 'MRTTIDLPEALVTEAMRLSHQRTKTGVIISALEEYVRKQKIQGLKAYKGRVSLDVDLNRLRKRP' A
#
# COMPACT_ATOMS: atom_id res chain seq x y z
N MET A 1 7.95 -21.31 0.61
CA MET A 1 9.10 -21.55 -0.29
C MET A 1 10.34 -20.93 0.34
N ARG A 2 11.47 -21.63 0.37
CA ARG A 2 12.76 -21.08 0.85
C ARG A 2 13.57 -20.66 -0.38
N THR A 3 14.01 -19.41 -0.42
CA THR A 3 14.69 -18.82 -1.57
C THR A 3 15.93 -18.10 -1.09
N THR A 4 17.01 -18.13 -1.88
CA THR A 4 18.22 -17.35 -1.65
C THR A 4 18.19 -16.14 -2.56
N ILE A 5 18.27 -14.93 -2.00
CA ILE A 5 18.18 -13.66 -2.72
C ILE A 5 19.22 -12.72 -2.11
N ASP A 6 19.99 -12.02 -2.93
CA ASP A 6 20.88 -10.97 -2.46
C ASP A 6 20.10 -9.67 -2.22
N LEU A 7 20.26 -9.11 -1.03
CA LEU A 7 19.57 -7.91 -0.59
C LEU A 7 20.54 -6.93 0.09
N PRO A 8 20.42 -5.61 -0.14
CA PRO A 8 21.26 -4.61 0.54
C PRO A 8 21.03 -4.63 2.05
N GLU A 9 22.08 -4.91 2.83
CA GLU A 9 21.97 -5.05 4.29
C GLU A 9 21.53 -3.77 5.00
N ALA A 10 22.00 -2.61 4.53
CA ALA A 10 21.60 -1.32 5.08
C ALA A 10 20.08 -1.09 4.94
N LEU A 11 19.50 -1.47 3.80
CA LEU A 11 18.07 -1.33 3.53
C LEU A 11 17.24 -2.26 4.44
N VAL A 12 17.67 -3.52 4.59
CA VAL A 12 16.98 -4.49 5.44
C VAL A 12 17.04 -4.08 6.91
N THR A 13 18.19 -3.58 7.37
CA THR A 13 18.38 -3.11 8.75
C THR A 13 17.48 -1.92 9.05
N GLU A 14 17.42 -0.94 8.14
CA GLU A 14 16.55 0.22 8.30
C GLU A 14 15.07 -0.18 8.28
N ALA A 15 14.68 -1.08 7.37
CA ALA A 15 13.33 -1.61 7.32
C ALA A 15 12.95 -2.39 8.59
N MET A 16 13.87 -3.16 9.19
CA MET A 16 13.67 -3.80 10.50
C MET A 16 13.42 -2.77 11.60
N ARG A 17 14.23 -1.70 11.63
CA ARG A 17 14.11 -0.62 12.62
C ARG A 17 12.77 0.10 12.52
N LEU A 18 12.34 0.43 11.29
CA LEU A 18 11.09 1.16 11.02
C LEU A 18 9.83 0.30 11.22
N SER A 19 9.90 -1.00 10.90
CA SER A 19 8.77 -1.92 11.03
C SER A 19 8.67 -2.61 12.40
N HIS A 20 9.66 -2.42 13.27
CA HIS A 20 9.81 -3.10 14.56
C HIS A 20 9.80 -4.64 14.47
N GLN A 21 10.13 -5.19 13.30
CA GLN A 21 10.19 -6.63 13.07
C GLN A 21 11.47 -7.23 13.63
N ARG A 22 11.34 -8.37 14.31
CA ARG A 22 12.46 -9.07 14.95
C ARG A 22 13.33 -9.86 13.95
N THR A 23 12.83 -10.13 12.75
CA THR A 23 13.51 -11.00 11.77
C THR A 23 13.54 -10.38 10.38
N LYS A 24 14.62 -10.64 9.63
CA LYS A 24 14.76 -10.24 8.21
C LYS A 24 13.60 -10.82 7.37
N THR A 25 13.18 -12.06 7.66
CA THR A 25 12.03 -12.70 7.00
C THR A 25 10.72 -11.98 7.26
N GLY A 26 10.45 -11.57 8.51
CA GLY A 26 9.23 -10.86 8.87
C GLY A 26 9.10 -9.50 8.17
N VAL A 27 10.23 -8.79 8.00
CA VAL A 27 10.28 -7.56 7.20
C VAL A 27 9.91 -7.81 5.75
N ILE A 28 10.49 -8.83 5.12
CA ILE A 28 10.24 -9.12 3.70
C ILE A 28 8.78 -9.51 3.48
N ILE A 29 8.20 -10.34 4.35
CA ILE A 29 6.78 -10.71 4.27
C ILE A 29 5.90 -9.45 4.38
N SER A 30 6.13 -8.62 5.41
CA SER A 30 5.34 -7.40 5.62
C SER A 30 5.47 -6.42 4.45
N ALA A 31 6.66 -6.29 3.88
CA ALA A 31 6.90 -5.43 2.72
C ALA A 31 6.14 -5.91 1.47
N LEU A 32 6.11 -7.22 1.23
CA LEU A 32 5.37 -7.82 0.11
C LEU A 32 3.85 -7.69 0.28
N GLU A 33 3.34 -7.94 1.49
CA GLU A 33 1.93 -7.76 1.81
C GLU A 33 1.49 -6.30 1.58
N GLU A 34 2.28 -5.35 2.09
CA GLU A 34 2.00 -3.93 1.92
C GLU A 34 2.10 -3.50 0.45
N TYR A 35 3.06 -4.04 -0.30
CA TYR A 35 3.16 -3.79 -1.74
C TYR A 35 1.91 -4.25 -2.48
N VAL A 36 1.46 -5.49 -2.26
CA VAL A 36 0.23 -6.03 -2.87
C VAL A 36 -0.99 -5.20 -2.46
N ARG A 37 -1.09 -4.83 -1.18
CA ARG A 37 -2.18 -3.98 -0.67
C ARG A 37 -2.22 -2.63 -1.39
N LYS A 38 -1.08 -1.95 -1.52
CA LYS A 38 -0.97 -0.68 -2.23
C LYS A 38 -1.37 -0.81 -3.70
N GLN A 39 -0.96 -1.88 -4.39
CA GLN A 39 -1.34 -2.09 -5.78
C GLN A 39 -2.85 -2.33 -5.96
N LYS A 40 -3.47 -3.12 -5.07
CA LYS A 40 -4.93 -3.30 -5.07
C LYS A 40 -5.68 -1.98 -4.88
N ILE A 41 -5.23 -1.14 -3.93
CA ILE A 41 -5.81 0.18 -3.69
C ILE A 41 -5.60 1.11 -4.88
N GLN A 42 -4.44 1.07 -5.54
CA GLN A 42 -4.23 1.84 -6.77
C GLN A 42 -5.19 1.43 -7.88
N GLY A 43 -5.52 0.14 -7.98
CA GLY A 43 -6.56 -0.36 -8.89
C GLY A 43 -7.93 0.31 -8.67
N LEU A 44 -8.27 0.71 -7.43
CA LEU A 44 -9.51 1.43 -7.15
C LEU A 44 -9.57 2.79 -7.88
N LYS A 45 -8.42 3.42 -8.16
CA LYS A 45 -8.38 4.66 -8.96
C LYS A 45 -8.92 4.46 -10.37
N ALA A 46 -8.87 3.25 -10.93
CA ALA A 46 -9.45 2.95 -12.23
C ALA A 46 -10.99 3.02 -12.25
N TYR A 47 -11.63 2.98 -11.08
CA TYR A 47 -13.08 3.14 -10.94
C TYR A 47 -13.51 4.61 -10.83
N LYS A 48 -12.55 5.56 -10.83
CA LYS A 48 -12.83 7.00 -10.81
C LYS A 48 -13.69 7.37 -12.02
N GLY A 49 -14.91 7.85 -11.77
CA GLY A 49 -15.88 8.24 -12.81
C GLY A 49 -16.73 7.10 -13.36
N ARG A 50 -16.49 5.84 -12.96
CA ARG A 50 -17.36 4.69 -13.29
C ARG A 50 -18.39 4.40 -12.21
N VAL A 51 -18.12 4.84 -10.98
CA VAL A 51 -19.07 4.72 -9.87
C VAL A 51 -20.06 5.87 -9.97
N SER A 52 -21.33 5.56 -10.21
CA SER A 52 -22.42 6.52 -10.09
C SER A 52 -22.58 6.83 -8.61
N LEU A 53 -22.21 8.05 -8.22
CA LEU A 53 -22.42 8.57 -6.88
C LEU A 53 -23.71 9.39 -6.91
N ASP A 54 -24.74 8.92 -6.21
CA ASP A 54 -26.00 9.64 -6.03
C ASP A 54 -25.81 10.80 -5.05
N VAL A 55 -25.15 11.86 -5.53
CA VAL A 55 -24.72 12.99 -4.71
C VAL A 55 -24.97 14.30 -5.45
N ASP A 56 -25.77 15.17 -4.84
CA ASP A 56 -26.00 16.53 -5.32
C ASP A 56 -24.82 17.44 -4.92
N LEU A 57 -23.90 17.63 -5.86
CA LEU A 57 -22.73 18.50 -5.70
C LEU A 57 -23.09 19.99 -5.53
N ASN A 58 -24.25 20.43 -6.01
CA ASN A 58 -24.67 21.83 -5.88
C ASN A 58 -25.11 22.12 -4.44
N ARG A 59 -25.92 21.22 -3.86
CA ARG A 59 -26.32 21.29 -2.44
C ARG A 59 -25.11 21.24 -1.52
N LEU A 60 -24.13 20.38 -1.80
CA LEU A 60 -22.92 20.24 -0.97
C LEU A 60 -21.99 21.46 -1.06
N ARG A 61 -21.86 22.06 -2.25
CA ARG A 61 -20.92 23.17 -2.46
C ARG A 61 -21.49 24.54 -2.08
N LYS A 62 -22.77 24.62 -1.67
CA LYS A 62 -23.47 25.86 -1.34
C LYS A 62 -23.25 26.95 -2.39
N ARG A 63 -23.15 26.56 -3.67
CA ARG A 63 -23.13 27.52 -4.77
C ARG A 63 -24.57 28.01 -4.96
N PRO A 64 -24.78 29.32 -5.16
CA PRO A 64 -26.10 29.89 -5.40
C PRO A 64 -26.72 29.32 -6.68
#